data_AF-A0A8C3G6U3-F1
#
_entry.id   AF-A0A8C3G6U3-F1
#
_cell.length_a   1.000
_cell.length_b   1.000
_cell.length_c   1.000
_cell.angle_alpha   90.00
_cell.angle_beta   90.00
_cell.angle_gamma   90.00
#
_symmetry.space_group_name_H-M   'P 1'
#
loop_
_entity.id
_entity.type
_entity.pdbx_description
1 polymer ?
#
loop_
_entity_poly.entity_id
_entity_poly.type
_entity_poly.pdbx_seq_one_letter_code
_entity_poly.pdbx_strand_id
1 'polypeptide(L)'
;RQFLALPIDKKTTRIARMTTELGEQDEKIKERKNLKQIKSGTVLPKQTSIGHELMKAMRKQGERSGRLSLMEKRAEFSRLDKANKRKEKEVDRLENTLEREELQLEKLLRENEKKSVEAKIFFERKTKSKQKKEAEIKKLTAEIGAPFISRSERIKLQEVMIDYNKYKDLLFELSPPEWQEAQKAKALKVQSDGDPEDKQVKGTEESDEPELFFTDPQQILDLMTDLTEKSLFLIQNTTTVEETAKELRKSLETTKQSRTVALAAFEQQTSSFVPPLAQKDAMWDALGEKVGEVYRHCVDGQITNLNTLEKLAHIENCMALLLQGLDNLPEEKLTMMKMIMDSEQRSRYVSVSRRGSRNLLKDHAKWQWDYSITPRVLCIAGFFSPLQYIVSKRDNKNVCC
;
A
#
# COMPACT_ATOMS: atom_id res chain seq x y z
N ARG A 1 -42.89 41.77 -11.05
CA ARG A 1 -44.19 42.14 -11.67
C ARG A 1 -45.14 42.58 -10.55
N GLN A 2 -44.95 43.77 -10.00
CA GLN A 2 -45.90 44.42 -9.08
C GLN A 2 -45.51 45.89 -9.15
N PHE A 3 -46.17 46.71 -9.98
CA PHE A 3 -46.21 48.19 -9.95
C PHE A 3 -46.93 48.70 -11.20
N LEU A 4 -48.17 48.27 -11.45
CA LEU A 4 -49.05 48.92 -12.42
C LEU A 4 -50.51 48.64 -12.06
N ALA A 5 -51.08 49.46 -11.18
CA ALA A 5 -52.53 49.70 -11.09
C ALA A 5 -52.77 50.94 -10.22
N LEU A 6 -52.79 52.12 -10.84
CA LEU A 6 -53.52 53.26 -10.28
C LEU A 6 -54.77 53.46 -11.15
N PRO A 7 -55.99 53.42 -10.57
CA PRO A 7 -57.24 53.58 -11.31
C PRO A 7 -57.34 54.98 -11.96
N ILE A 8 -57.82 55.01 -13.19
CA ILE A 8 -58.04 56.21 -14.02
C ILE A 8 -59.30 57.00 -13.56
N ASP A 9 -59.91 56.66 -12.42
CA ASP A 9 -61.21 57.21 -12.00
C ASP A 9 -61.16 58.56 -11.26
N LYS A 10 -60.03 59.29 -11.32
CA LYS A 10 -59.91 60.62 -10.67
C LYS A 10 -59.71 61.79 -11.63
N LYS A 11 -59.73 61.60 -12.96
CA LYS A 11 -59.54 62.67 -13.95
C LYS A 11 -60.79 63.06 -14.76
N THR A 12 -61.86 62.30 -14.69
CA THR A 12 -63.12 62.57 -15.44
C THR A 12 -64.01 63.63 -14.78
N THR A 13 -63.66 64.10 -13.58
CA THR A 13 -64.54 64.93 -12.72
C THR A 13 -64.57 66.42 -13.09
N ARG A 14 -63.68 66.93 -13.95
CA ARG A 14 -63.70 68.36 -14.33
C ARG A 14 -64.56 68.62 -15.58
N ILE A 15 -64.46 67.75 -16.59
CA ILE A 15 -65.25 67.83 -17.82
C ILE A 15 -66.74 67.52 -17.55
N ALA A 16 -67.01 66.55 -16.66
CA ALA A 16 -68.37 66.23 -16.21
C ALA A 16 -69.02 67.32 -15.34
N ARG A 17 -68.24 68.24 -14.74
CA ARG A 17 -68.76 69.40 -13.99
C ARG A 17 -69.04 70.60 -14.88
N MET A 18 -68.23 70.82 -15.93
CA MET A 18 -68.48 71.91 -16.89
C MET A 18 -69.69 71.65 -17.81
N THR A 19 -70.03 70.39 -18.06
CA THR A 19 -71.17 70.00 -18.92
C THR A 19 -72.52 70.14 -18.21
N THR A 20 -72.58 70.00 -16.88
CA THR A 20 -73.80 70.24 -16.08
C THR A 20 -74.08 71.73 -15.87
N GLU A 21 -73.04 72.57 -15.76
CA GLU A 21 -73.21 74.03 -15.56
C GLU A 21 -73.68 74.78 -16.83
N LEU A 22 -73.48 74.22 -18.02
CA LEU A 22 -73.97 74.78 -19.29
C LEU A 22 -75.43 74.37 -19.62
N GLY A 23 -75.98 73.36 -18.96
CA GLY A 23 -77.37 72.91 -19.14
C GLY A 23 -78.41 73.71 -18.33
N GLU A 24 -77.99 74.45 -17.31
CA GLU A 24 -78.89 75.15 -16.39
C GLU A 24 -79.12 76.64 -16.72
N GLN A 25 -78.50 77.17 -17.78
CA GLN A 25 -78.71 78.57 -18.20
C GLN A 25 -79.69 78.76 -19.38
N ASP A 26 -80.11 77.67 -20.04
CA ASP A 26 -81.03 77.73 -21.19
C ASP A 26 -82.53 77.79 -20.82
N GLU A 27 -82.91 77.63 -19.55
CA GLU A 27 -84.32 77.69 -19.11
C GLU A 27 -84.84 79.11 -18.76
N LYS A 28 -84.01 80.16 -18.76
CA LYS A 28 -84.44 81.51 -18.35
C LYS A 28 -84.75 82.49 -19.49
N ILE A 29 -84.75 82.04 -20.75
CA ILE A 29 -85.08 82.86 -21.93
C ILE A 29 -86.34 82.34 -22.61
N LYS A 30 -87.47 82.21 -21.88
CA LYS A 30 -88.77 81.88 -22.50
C LYS A 30 -90.01 82.53 -21.89
N GLU A 31 -89.85 83.62 -21.14
CA GLU A 31 -90.98 84.47 -20.73
C GLU A 31 -90.67 85.94 -20.99
N ARG A 32 -91.05 86.43 -22.18
CA ARG A 32 -91.40 87.85 -22.44
C ARG A 32 -91.87 88.02 -23.89
N LYS A 33 -93.03 87.45 -24.21
CA LYS A 33 -93.87 87.90 -25.33
C LYS A 33 -95.33 87.81 -24.93
N ASN A 34 -95.87 88.90 -24.39
CA ASN A 34 -97.31 89.15 -24.44
C ASN A 34 -97.53 90.65 -24.69
N LEU A 35 -97.56 90.99 -25.98
CA LEU A 35 -98.20 92.20 -26.48
C LEU A 35 -99.57 91.76 -26.98
N LYS A 36 -100.63 91.96 -26.17
CA LYS A 36 -102.00 91.92 -26.66
C LYS A 36 -102.63 93.29 -26.52
N GLN A 37 -103.05 93.75 -27.70
CA GLN A 37 -103.86 94.92 -27.97
C GLN A 37 -105.17 94.88 -27.17
N ILE A 38 -105.59 96.02 -26.62
CA ILE A 38 -107.00 96.33 -26.43
C ILE A 38 -107.23 97.74 -26.98
N LYS A 39 -107.97 97.78 -28.09
CA LYS A 39 -108.55 98.98 -28.71
C LYS A 39 -109.89 99.30 -28.04
N SER A 40 -110.38 100.51 -28.34
CA SER A 40 -111.73 101.07 -28.10
C SER A 40 -111.96 101.65 -26.70
N GLY A 41 -112.69 102.74 -26.53
CA GLY A 41 -113.40 103.59 -27.46
C GLY A 41 -113.69 104.93 -26.79
N THR A 42 -113.59 106.00 -27.56
CA THR A 42 -113.86 107.38 -27.15
C THR A 42 -115.38 107.60 -27.09
N VAL A 43 -115.89 108.03 -25.93
CA VAL A 43 -117.22 108.63 -25.80
C VAL A 43 -117.05 109.97 -25.09
N LEU A 44 -117.34 111.05 -25.81
CA LEU A 44 -117.43 112.41 -25.30
C LEU A 44 -118.84 112.67 -24.77
N PRO A 45 -119.00 113.42 -23.67
CA PRO A 45 -120.01 114.46 -23.65
C PRO A 45 -119.47 115.85 -23.29
N LYS A 46 -120.24 116.82 -23.81
CA LYS A 46 -120.11 118.29 -23.88
C LYS A 46 -119.47 119.05 -22.70
N GLN A 47 -118.58 119.96 -23.09
CA GLN A 47 -118.31 121.33 -22.62
C GLN A 47 -118.49 121.68 -21.13
N THR A 48 -117.36 121.97 -20.47
CA THR A 48 -117.17 123.17 -19.62
C THR A 48 -115.66 123.45 -19.52
N SER A 49 -115.29 124.73 -19.65
CA SER A 49 -113.94 125.24 -19.93
C SER A 49 -112.89 125.08 -18.81
N ILE A 50 -113.17 124.32 -17.75
CA ILE A 50 -112.27 124.11 -16.59
C ILE A 50 -111.68 122.69 -16.58
N GLY A 51 -112.37 121.70 -17.16
CA GLY A 51 -111.84 120.33 -17.29
C GLY A 51 -110.70 120.18 -18.30
N HIS A 52 -110.60 121.11 -19.25
CA HIS A 52 -109.53 121.10 -20.26
C HIS A 52 -108.15 121.37 -19.64
N GLU A 53 -108.06 122.23 -18.62
CA GLU A 53 -106.79 122.49 -17.93
C GLU A 53 -106.38 121.35 -17.00
N LEU A 54 -107.33 120.74 -16.28
CA LEU A 54 -107.08 119.58 -15.43
C LEU A 54 -106.67 118.34 -16.26
N MET A 55 -107.37 118.05 -17.36
CA MET A 55 -107.01 116.97 -18.29
C MET A 55 -105.64 117.21 -18.95
N LYS A 56 -105.31 118.47 -19.26
CA LYS A 56 -104.00 118.85 -19.79
C LYS A 56 -102.91 118.72 -18.74
N ALA A 57 -103.18 119.03 -17.47
CA ALA A 57 -102.26 118.83 -16.35
C ALA A 57 -102.03 117.34 -16.05
N MET A 58 -103.09 116.53 -16.03
CA MET A 58 -103.00 115.07 -15.85
C MET A 58 -102.27 114.38 -17.01
N ARG A 59 -102.54 114.78 -18.27
CA ARG A 59 -101.74 114.31 -19.43
C ARG A 59 -100.29 114.73 -19.29
N LYS A 60 -100.01 116.00 -18.97
CA LYS A 60 -98.64 116.48 -18.74
C LYS A 60 -97.94 115.75 -17.59
N GLN A 61 -98.65 115.38 -16.52
CA GLN A 61 -98.11 114.63 -15.38
C GLN A 61 -97.87 113.16 -15.73
N GLY A 62 -98.80 112.49 -16.43
CA GLY A 62 -98.63 111.14 -16.94
C GLY A 62 -97.51 111.04 -17.98
N GLU A 63 -97.37 112.03 -18.87
CA GLU A 63 -96.24 112.11 -19.80
C GLU A 63 -94.92 112.42 -19.07
N ARG A 64 -94.92 113.24 -18.02
CA ARG A 64 -93.72 113.48 -17.20
C ARG A 64 -93.29 112.22 -16.45
N SER A 65 -94.23 111.51 -15.81
CA SER A 65 -93.99 110.23 -15.13
C SER A 65 -93.51 109.15 -16.11
N GLY A 66 -94.13 109.05 -17.29
CA GLY A 66 -93.69 108.15 -18.37
C GLY A 66 -92.30 108.52 -18.92
N ARG A 67 -92.01 109.83 -19.10
CA ARG A 67 -90.67 110.31 -19.51
C ARG A 67 -89.59 109.98 -18.49
N LEU A 68 -89.86 110.16 -17.19
CA LEU A 68 -88.93 109.79 -16.10
C LEU A 68 -88.71 108.27 -16.03
N SER A 69 -89.77 107.47 -16.09
CA SER A 69 -89.67 106.00 -16.10
C SER A 69 -88.93 105.46 -17.33
N LEU A 70 -89.13 106.07 -18.50
CA LEU A 70 -88.37 105.74 -19.71
C LEU A 70 -86.88 106.11 -19.58
N MET A 71 -86.58 107.23 -18.93
CA MET A 71 -85.20 107.65 -18.67
C MET A 71 -84.51 106.71 -17.68
N GLU A 72 -85.18 106.28 -16.63
CA GLU A 72 -84.71 105.26 -15.68
C GLU A 72 -84.46 103.91 -16.38
N LYS A 73 -85.42 103.42 -17.18
CA LYS A 73 -85.24 102.19 -17.96
C LYS A 73 -84.07 102.28 -18.93
N ARG A 74 -83.92 103.39 -19.66
CA ARG A 74 -82.77 103.61 -20.56
C ARG A 74 -81.44 103.64 -19.81
N ALA A 75 -81.39 104.27 -18.63
CA ALA A 75 -80.20 104.29 -17.79
C ALA A 75 -79.83 102.87 -17.32
N GLU A 76 -80.83 102.06 -16.96
CA GLU A 76 -80.62 100.67 -16.55
C GLU A 76 -80.18 99.78 -17.73
N PHE A 77 -80.78 99.92 -18.91
CA PHE A 77 -80.30 99.26 -20.13
C PHE A 77 -78.84 99.61 -20.43
N SER A 78 -78.45 100.89 -20.30
CA SER A 78 -77.05 101.30 -20.48
C SER A 78 -76.10 100.68 -19.46
N ARG A 79 -76.54 100.45 -18.21
CA ARG A 79 -75.75 99.75 -17.19
C ARG A 79 -75.60 98.27 -17.52
N LEU A 80 -76.69 97.62 -17.92
CA LEU A 80 -76.68 96.22 -18.34
C LEU A 80 -75.81 96.01 -19.59
N ASP A 81 -75.88 96.89 -20.59
CA ASP A 81 -75.03 96.82 -21.78
C ASP A 81 -73.54 96.95 -21.43
N LYS A 82 -73.19 97.83 -20.49
CA LYS A 82 -71.81 97.95 -19.98
C LYS A 82 -71.37 96.69 -19.21
N ALA A 83 -72.27 96.09 -18.44
CA ALA A 83 -72.00 94.84 -17.72
C ALA A 83 -71.86 93.65 -18.67
N ASN A 84 -72.73 93.54 -19.68
CA ASN A 84 -72.68 92.52 -20.72
C ASN A 84 -71.38 92.64 -21.52
N LYS A 85 -71.00 93.85 -21.96
CA LYS A 85 -69.72 94.07 -22.66
C LYS A 85 -68.48 93.69 -21.84
N ARG A 86 -68.56 93.82 -20.50
CA ARG A 86 -67.48 93.34 -19.61
C ARG A 86 -67.44 91.82 -19.54
N LYS A 87 -68.62 91.17 -19.47
CA LYS A 87 -68.73 89.71 -19.47
C LYS A 87 -68.32 89.10 -20.81
N GLU A 88 -68.73 89.68 -21.94
CA GLU A 88 -68.30 89.25 -23.28
C GLU A 88 -66.78 89.26 -23.41
N LYS A 89 -66.12 90.36 -23.01
CA LYS A 89 -64.65 90.42 -23.01
C LYS A 89 -63.99 89.38 -22.10
N GLU A 90 -64.65 89.00 -21.02
CA GLU A 90 -64.12 87.98 -20.12
C GLU A 90 -64.31 86.57 -20.70
N VAL A 91 -65.44 86.31 -21.34
CA VAL A 91 -65.68 85.09 -22.13
C VAL A 91 -64.62 84.96 -23.22
N ASP A 92 -64.41 86.01 -24.03
CA ASP A 92 -63.38 86.01 -25.08
C ASP A 92 -61.99 85.67 -24.52
N ARG A 93 -61.63 86.19 -23.35
CA ARG A 93 -60.33 85.90 -22.70
C ARG A 93 -60.22 84.45 -22.24
N LEU A 94 -61.29 83.90 -21.67
CA LEU A 94 -61.34 82.52 -21.21
C LEU A 94 -61.32 81.56 -22.40
N GLU A 95 -62.06 81.84 -23.46
CA GLU A 95 -62.07 81.06 -24.70
C GLU A 95 -60.67 80.99 -25.32
N ASN A 96 -59.99 82.14 -25.49
CA ASN A 96 -58.61 82.19 -25.99
C ASN A 96 -57.60 81.46 -25.07
N THR A 97 -57.90 81.34 -23.77
CA THR A 97 -57.05 80.60 -22.84
C THR A 97 -57.32 79.10 -22.93
N LEU A 98 -58.58 78.71 -23.02
CA LEU A 98 -59.00 77.33 -23.20
C LEU A 98 -58.49 76.75 -24.52
N GLU A 99 -58.55 77.50 -25.62
CA GLU A 99 -58.00 77.10 -26.92
C GLU A 99 -56.47 76.88 -26.85
N ARG A 100 -55.74 77.76 -26.15
CA ARG A 100 -54.29 77.58 -25.92
C ARG A 100 -53.99 76.34 -25.08
N GLU A 101 -54.76 76.10 -24.03
CA GLU A 101 -54.62 74.89 -23.19
C GLU A 101 -54.95 73.62 -23.97
N GLU A 102 -55.98 73.63 -24.82
CA GLU A 102 -56.35 72.51 -25.69
C GLU A 102 -55.22 72.15 -26.66
N LEU A 103 -54.64 73.15 -27.33
CA LEU A 103 -53.48 72.94 -28.22
C LEU A 103 -52.26 72.39 -27.48
N GLN A 104 -52.02 72.86 -26.25
CA GLN A 104 -50.93 72.33 -25.40
C GLN A 104 -51.18 70.88 -25.00
N LEU A 105 -52.43 70.53 -24.63
CA LEU A 105 -52.81 69.17 -24.29
C LEU A 105 -52.67 68.24 -25.49
N GLU A 106 -53.11 68.66 -26.67
CA GLU A 106 -52.97 67.86 -27.90
C GLU A 106 -51.49 67.60 -28.23
N LYS A 107 -50.62 68.61 -28.08
CA LYS A 107 -49.18 68.45 -28.27
C LYS A 107 -48.57 67.46 -27.26
N LEU A 108 -48.97 67.53 -25.99
CA LEU A 108 -48.50 66.60 -24.95
C LEU A 108 -48.98 65.17 -25.20
N LEU A 109 -50.22 64.99 -25.65
CA LEU A 109 -50.75 63.67 -26.03
C LEU A 109 -49.95 63.06 -27.17
N ARG A 110 -49.73 63.82 -28.26
CA ARG A 110 -48.90 63.37 -29.40
C ARG A 110 -47.49 63.00 -28.96
N GLU A 111 -46.86 63.78 -28.08
CA GLU A 111 -45.51 63.48 -27.60
C GLU A 111 -45.47 62.24 -26.68
N ASN A 112 -46.51 62.03 -25.86
CA ASN A 112 -46.62 60.82 -25.03
C ASN A 112 -46.81 59.57 -25.89
N GLU A 113 -47.70 59.61 -26.89
CA GLU A 113 -47.91 58.53 -27.85
C GLU A 113 -46.61 58.20 -28.59
N LYS A 114 -45.90 59.22 -29.09
CA LYS A 114 -44.59 59.05 -29.72
C LYS A 114 -43.60 58.35 -28.79
N LYS A 115 -43.44 58.83 -27.55
CA LYS A 115 -42.54 58.23 -26.55
C LYS A 115 -42.94 56.79 -26.19
N SER A 116 -44.24 56.51 -26.10
CA SER A 116 -44.77 55.18 -25.85
C SER A 116 -44.43 54.20 -26.98
N VAL A 117 -44.63 54.63 -28.23
CA VAL A 117 -44.28 53.84 -29.43
C VAL A 117 -42.77 53.63 -29.52
N GLU A 118 -41.96 54.67 -29.32
CA GLU A 118 -40.50 54.57 -29.31
C GLU A 118 -40.00 53.60 -28.23
N ALA A 119 -40.55 53.68 -27.02
CA ALA A 119 -40.24 52.75 -25.94
C ALA A 119 -40.61 51.30 -26.32
N LYS A 120 -41.78 51.08 -26.91
CA LYS A 120 -42.21 49.75 -27.37
C LYS A 120 -41.25 49.19 -28.42
N ILE A 121 -40.90 49.96 -29.44
CA ILE A 121 -39.95 49.56 -30.49
C ILE A 121 -38.58 49.24 -29.88
N PHE A 122 -38.12 50.05 -28.93
CA PHE A 122 -36.85 49.82 -28.23
C PHE A 122 -36.86 48.49 -27.47
N PHE A 123 -37.91 48.20 -26.70
CA PHE A 123 -38.02 46.94 -25.97
C PHE A 123 -38.16 45.73 -26.88
N GLU A 124 -38.90 45.84 -27.99
CA GLU A 124 -38.98 44.79 -29.00
C GLU A 124 -37.63 44.50 -29.64
N ARG A 125 -36.88 45.54 -30.04
CA ARG A 125 -35.51 45.37 -30.59
C ARG A 125 -34.58 44.73 -29.56
N LYS A 126 -34.62 45.17 -28.31
CA LYS A 126 -33.79 44.62 -27.23
C LYS A 126 -34.13 43.16 -26.94
N THR A 127 -35.41 42.80 -26.96
CA THR A 127 -35.89 41.42 -26.78
C THR A 127 -35.45 40.54 -27.94
N LYS A 128 -35.61 41.00 -29.19
CA LYS A 128 -35.13 40.29 -30.39
C LYS A 128 -33.61 40.08 -30.35
N SER A 129 -32.83 41.10 -29.96
CA SER A 129 -31.37 40.99 -29.81
C SER A 129 -30.98 39.98 -28.72
N LYS A 130 -31.66 40.03 -27.56
CA LYS A 130 -31.44 39.05 -26.48
C LYS A 130 -31.75 37.62 -26.94
N GLN A 131 -32.89 37.40 -27.61
CA GLN A 131 -33.27 36.08 -28.14
C GLN A 131 -32.24 35.55 -29.15
N LYS A 132 -31.71 36.41 -30.04
CA LYS A 132 -30.63 36.05 -30.97
C LYS A 132 -29.38 35.58 -30.22
N LYS A 133 -28.91 36.36 -29.24
CA LYS A 133 -27.76 35.99 -28.41
C LYS A 133 -28.01 34.70 -27.61
N GLU A 134 -29.21 34.50 -27.09
CA GLU A 134 -29.56 33.26 -26.38
C GLU A 134 -29.56 32.04 -27.30
N ALA A 135 -30.04 32.18 -28.53
CA ALA A 135 -29.97 31.11 -29.54
C ALA A 135 -28.51 30.79 -29.92
N GLU A 136 -27.67 31.80 -30.06
CA GLU A 136 -26.23 31.63 -30.33
C GLU A 136 -25.51 30.95 -29.16
N ILE A 137 -25.82 31.31 -27.91
CA ILE A 137 -25.29 30.62 -26.72
C ILE A 137 -25.71 29.14 -26.73
N LYS A 138 -26.98 28.84 -27.03
CA LYS A 138 -27.46 27.45 -27.12
C LYS A 138 -26.73 26.68 -28.21
N LYS A 139 -26.51 27.31 -29.38
CA LYS A 139 -25.73 26.73 -30.48
C LYS A 139 -24.29 26.43 -30.05
N LEU A 140 -23.59 27.41 -29.47
CA LEU A 140 -22.21 27.24 -28.99
C LEU A 140 -22.12 26.20 -27.87
N THR A 141 -23.12 26.15 -26.98
CA THR A 141 -23.16 25.15 -25.91
C THR A 141 -23.32 23.73 -26.47
N ALA A 142 -24.16 23.55 -27.50
CA ALA A 142 -24.27 22.28 -28.20
C ALA A 142 -22.98 21.90 -28.96
N GLU A 143 -22.35 22.87 -29.62
CA GLU A 143 -21.07 22.70 -30.35
C GLU A 143 -19.91 22.37 -29.42
N ILE A 144 -19.88 22.89 -28.19
CA ILE A 144 -18.91 22.54 -27.15
C ILE A 144 -19.22 21.16 -26.54
N GLY A 145 -20.50 20.84 -26.34
CA GLY A 145 -20.93 19.57 -25.75
C GLY A 145 -20.66 18.35 -26.66
N ALA A 146 -20.91 18.47 -27.96
CA ALA A 146 -20.73 17.38 -28.93
C ALA A 146 -19.31 16.74 -28.95
N PRO A 147 -18.20 17.50 -29.02
CA PRO A 147 -16.86 16.93 -28.98
C PRO A 147 -16.51 16.34 -27.62
N PHE A 148 -17.09 16.82 -26.50
CA PHE A 148 -16.86 16.21 -25.20
C PHE A 148 -17.45 14.80 -25.12
N ILE A 149 -18.68 14.61 -25.63
CA ILE A 149 -19.33 13.30 -25.71
C ILE A 149 -18.51 12.36 -26.62
N SER A 150 -18.18 12.83 -27.82
CA SER A 150 -17.38 12.07 -28.79
C SER A 150 -15.99 11.72 -28.26
N ARG A 151 -15.38 12.61 -27.46
CA ARG A 151 -14.09 12.38 -26.80
C ARG A 151 -14.21 11.32 -25.71
N SER A 152 -15.28 11.31 -24.93
CA SER A 152 -15.53 10.27 -23.93
C SER A 152 -15.66 8.89 -24.58
N GLU A 153 -16.42 8.79 -25.67
CA GLU A 153 -16.55 7.55 -26.44
C GLU A 153 -15.22 7.11 -27.05
N ARG A 154 -14.43 8.05 -27.60
CA ARG A 154 -13.07 7.78 -28.11
C ARG A 154 -12.16 7.21 -27.03
N ILE A 155 -12.18 7.75 -25.81
CA ILE A 155 -11.35 7.25 -24.70
C ILE A 155 -11.75 5.81 -24.35
N LYS A 156 -13.05 5.52 -24.24
CA LYS A 156 -13.54 4.16 -23.99
C LYS A 156 -13.08 3.18 -25.07
N LEU A 157 -13.21 3.57 -26.34
CA LEU A 157 -12.74 2.75 -27.46
C LEU A 157 -11.21 2.58 -27.46
N GLN A 158 -10.48 3.62 -27.07
CA GLN A 158 -9.02 3.57 -26.96
C GLN A 158 -8.58 2.61 -25.85
N GLU A 159 -9.24 2.60 -24.69
CA GLU A 159 -8.97 1.65 -23.60
C GLU A 159 -9.19 0.21 -24.07
N VAL A 160 -10.32 -0.06 -24.72
CA VAL A 160 -10.62 -1.37 -25.31
C VAL A 160 -9.57 -1.79 -26.34
N MET A 161 -9.14 -0.86 -27.20
CA MET A 161 -8.09 -1.12 -28.20
C MET A 161 -6.74 -1.43 -27.55
N ILE A 162 -6.39 -0.76 -26.45
CA ILE A 162 -5.19 -1.07 -25.66
C ILE A 162 -5.26 -2.50 -25.12
N ASP A 163 -6.42 -2.93 -24.61
CA ASP A 163 -6.60 -4.28 -24.10
C ASP A 163 -6.51 -5.34 -25.21
N TYR A 164 -7.13 -5.10 -26.37
CA TYR A 164 -6.96 -5.96 -27.55
C TYR A 164 -5.50 -6.07 -28.01
N ASN A 165 -4.72 -4.99 -27.93
CA ASN A 165 -3.29 -5.06 -28.25
C ASN A 165 -2.54 -5.94 -27.25
N LYS A 166 -2.81 -5.79 -25.94
CA LYS A 166 -2.22 -6.67 -24.92
C LYS A 166 -2.59 -8.14 -25.15
N TYR A 167 -3.85 -8.43 -25.50
CA TYR A 167 -4.29 -9.79 -25.80
C TYR A 167 -3.60 -10.34 -27.05
N LYS A 168 -3.44 -9.52 -28.09
CA LYS A 168 -2.67 -9.89 -29.29
C LYS A 168 -1.22 -10.24 -28.95
N ASP A 169 -0.56 -9.42 -28.15
CA ASP A 169 0.82 -9.65 -27.72
C ASP A 169 0.94 -10.94 -26.89
N LEU A 170 0.02 -11.16 -25.95
CA LEU A 170 -0.04 -12.39 -25.14
C LEU A 170 -0.26 -13.64 -26.00
N LEU A 171 -1.19 -13.59 -26.97
CA LEU A 171 -1.44 -14.70 -27.89
C LEU A 171 -0.18 -15.03 -28.70
N PHE A 172 0.56 -14.01 -29.13
CA PHE A 172 1.82 -14.20 -29.83
C PHE A 172 2.87 -14.87 -28.92
N GLU A 173 3.00 -14.44 -27.67
CA GLU A 173 3.93 -15.03 -26.69
C GLU A 173 3.58 -16.48 -26.32
N LEU A 174 2.29 -16.81 -26.20
CA LEU A 174 1.82 -18.16 -25.92
C LEU A 174 1.94 -19.10 -27.13
N SER A 175 2.07 -18.55 -28.34
CA SER A 175 2.22 -19.35 -29.55
C SER A 175 3.56 -20.10 -29.57
N PRO A 176 3.64 -21.31 -30.16
CA PRO A 176 4.88 -22.07 -30.21
C PRO A 176 6.04 -21.31 -30.87
N PRO A 177 7.30 -21.49 -30.42
CA PRO A 177 8.48 -20.80 -30.97
C PRO A 177 8.64 -20.98 -32.49
N GLU A 178 8.40 -22.19 -32.99
CA GLU A 178 8.47 -22.53 -34.42
C GLU A 178 7.52 -21.67 -35.26
N TRP A 179 6.32 -21.39 -34.71
CA TRP A 179 5.33 -20.55 -35.35
C TRP A 179 5.68 -19.05 -35.24
N GLN A 180 6.18 -18.60 -34.08
CA GLN A 180 6.65 -17.22 -33.91
C GLN A 180 7.80 -16.87 -34.86
N GLU A 181 8.76 -17.78 -35.03
CA GLU A 181 9.90 -17.62 -35.93
C GLU A 181 9.47 -17.58 -37.40
N ALA A 182 8.52 -18.45 -37.79
CA ALA A 182 7.93 -18.43 -39.12
C ALA A 182 7.22 -17.10 -39.42
N GLN A 183 6.49 -16.53 -38.46
CA GLN A 183 5.83 -15.22 -38.62
C GLN A 183 6.84 -14.07 -38.70
N LYS A 184 7.90 -14.07 -37.88
CA LYS A 184 8.99 -13.09 -37.98
C LYS A 184 9.74 -13.19 -39.31
N ALA A 185 9.98 -14.40 -39.82
CA ALA A 185 10.62 -14.63 -41.10
C ALA A 185 9.74 -14.19 -42.29
N LYS A 186 8.41 -14.39 -42.20
CA LYS A 186 7.44 -13.83 -43.15
C LYS A 186 7.50 -12.30 -43.17
N ALA A 187 7.50 -11.65 -41.99
CA ALA A 187 7.58 -10.19 -41.87
C ALA A 187 8.90 -9.59 -42.41
N LEU A 188 10.02 -10.31 -42.29
CA LEU A 188 11.31 -9.91 -42.85
C LEU A 188 11.35 -10.01 -44.39
N LYS A 189 10.69 -11.01 -44.99
CA LYS A 189 10.63 -11.17 -46.46
C LYS A 189 9.82 -10.07 -47.16
N VAL A 190 8.78 -9.54 -46.50
CA VAL A 190 7.97 -8.44 -47.04
C VAL A 190 8.78 -7.12 -47.16
N GLN A 191 9.87 -6.98 -46.41
CA GLN A 191 10.74 -5.78 -46.46
C GLN A 191 11.87 -5.87 -47.50
N SER A 192 12.12 -7.03 -48.12
CA SER A 192 13.21 -7.19 -49.11
C SER A 192 12.78 -7.10 -50.58
N ASP A 193 11.47 -7.08 -50.89
CA ASP A 193 10.94 -7.11 -52.27
C ASP A 193 10.30 -5.77 -52.73
N GLY A 194 10.58 -4.65 -52.05
CA GLY A 194 10.02 -3.33 -52.39
C GLY A 194 11.00 -2.41 -53.13
N ASP A 195 10.85 -2.30 -54.46
CA ASP A 195 11.46 -1.27 -55.31
C ASP A 195 11.02 0.15 -54.85
N PRO A 196 11.88 1.20 -54.82
CA PRO A 196 11.58 2.47 -54.14
C PRO A 196 10.69 3.48 -54.88
N GLU A 197 10.11 3.17 -56.03
CA GLU A 197 9.33 4.13 -56.82
C GLU A 197 7.94 3.58 -57.15
N ASP A 198 6.98 3.83 -56.25
CA ASP A 198 5.66 4.40 -56.57
C ASP A 198 4.76 4.30 -55.32
N LYS A 199 4.77 5.34 -54.49
CA LYS A 199 3.81 5.51 -53.39
C LYS A 199 2.91 6.71 -53.65
N GLN A 200 2.02 6.56 -54.63
CA GLN A 200 0.74 7.27 -54.62
C GLN A 200 -0.43 6.30 -54.60
N VAL A 201 -1.14 6.33 -53.47
CA VAL A 201 -2.58 6.11 -53.34
C VAL A 201 -3.09 4.81 -53.97
N LYS A 202 -2.88 3.70 -53.26
CA LYS A 202 -3.88 2.64 -53.19
C LYS A 202 -4.14 2.35 -51.72
N GLY A 203 -5.34 2.70 -51.28
CA GLY A 203 -5.94 2.08 -50.11
C GLY A 203 -6.14 0.61 -50.46
N THR A 204 -5.15 -0.21 -50.11
CA THR A 204 -5.32 -1.65 -50.07
C THR A 204 -6.05 -1.92 -48.76
N GLU A 205 -7.38 -1.93 -48.83
CA GLU A 205 -8.19 -2.74 -47.91
C GLU A 205 -7.94 -4.21 -48.27
N GLU A 206 -6.71 -4.67 -48.08
CA GLU A 206 -6.45 -6.08 -47.90
C GLU A 206 -6.79 -6.33 -46.45
N SER A 207 -7.80 -7.17 -46.26
CA SER A 207 -8.25 -7.67 -44.97
C SER A 207 -7.09 -8.41 -44.29
N ASP A 208 -6.18 -7.66 -43.66
CA ASP A 208 -5.12 -8.18 -42.79
C ASP A 208 -5.77 -8.68 -41.50
N GLU A 209 -6.55 -9.75 -41.60
CA GLU A 209 -6.90 -10.55 -40.44
C GLU A 209 -5.60 -11.24 -40.00
N PRO A 210 -5.03 -10.88 -38.84
CA PRO A 210 -3.77 -11.46 -38.41
C PRO A 210 -3.96 -12.97 -38.25
N GLU A 211 -3.14 -13.77 -38.93
CA GLU A 211 -3.11 -15.23 -38.72
C GLU A 211 -2.84 -15.48 -37.22
N LEU A 212 -3.85 -15.95 -36.49
CA LEU A 212 -3.74 -16.34 -35.09
C LEU A 212 -3.39 -17.83 -35.04
N PHE A 213 -2.44 -18.20 -34.17
CA PHE A 213 -2.14 -19.60 -33.91
C PHE A 213 -3.34 -20.30 -33.23
N PHE A 214 -3.97 -19.61 -32.27
CA PHE A 214 -5.14 -20.12 -31.55
C PHE A 214 -6.42 -19.76 -32.32
N THR A 215 -7.17 -20.78 -32.74
CA THR A 215 -8.44 -20.59 -33.48
C THR A 215 -9.67 -20.70 -32.58
N ASP A 216 -9.55 -21.39 -31.45
CA ASP A 216 -10.59 -21.57 -30.45
C ASP A 216 -10.06 -21.12 -29.07
N PRO A 217 -10.75 -20.21 -28.36
CA PRO A 217 -10.38 -19.81 -26.99
C PRO A 217 -10.14 -20.97 -26.03
N GLN A 218 -10.81 -22.12 -26.23
CA GLN A 218 -10.60 -23.31 -25.39
C GLN A 218 -9.16 -23.81 -25.44
N GLN A 219 -8.46 -23.65 -26.57
CA GLN A 219 -7.06 -24.08 -26.74
C GLN A 219 -6.11 -23.39 -25.75
N ILE A 220 -6.40 -22.12 -25.42
CA ILE A 220 -5.61 -21.36 -24.44
C ILE A 220 -5.89 -21.85 -23.02
N LEU A 221 -7.14 -22.15 -22.72
CA LEU A 221 -7.55 -22.69 -21.42
C LEU A 221 -6.94 -24.08 -21.20
N ASP A 222 -6.94 -24.93 -22.23
CA ASP A 222 -6.33 -26.25 -22.20
C ASP A 222 -4.81 -26.14 -22.03
N LEU A 223 -4.14 -25.24 -22.78
CA LEU A 223 -2.71 -24.97 -22.61
C LEU A 223 -2.36 -24.50 -21.19
N MET A 224 -3.15 -23.58 -20.63
CA MET A 224 -2.97 -23.10 -19.25
C MET A 224 -3.19 -24.23 -18.23
N THR A 225 -4.16 -25.11 -18.49
CA THR A 225 -4.43 -26.28 -17.65
C THR A 225 -3.25 -27.25 -17.68
N ASP A 226 -2.73 -27.58 -18.87
CA ASP A 226 -1.55 -28.42 -19.06
C ASP A 226 -0.30 -27.86 -18.40
N LEU A 227 -0.05 -26.55 -18.56
CA LEU A 227 1.06 -25.87 -17.90
C LEU A 227 0.92 -25.89 -16.38
N THR A 228 -0.31 -25.72 -15.88
CA THR A 228 -0.62 -25.79 -14.45
C THR A 228 -0.38 -27.21 -13.93
N GLU A 229 -0.86 -28.24 -14.62
CA GLU A 229 -0.65 -29.64 -14.25
C GLU A 229 0.84 -30.00 -14.25
N LYS A 230 1.58 -29.63 -15.30
CA LYS A 230 3.04 -29.81 -15.37
C LYS A 230 3.76 -29.10 -14.23
N SER A 231 3.37 -27.87 -13.90
CA SER A 231 3.96 -27.11 -12.79
C SER A 231 3.68 -27.77 -11.45
N LEU A 232 2.45 -28.25 -11.22
CA LEU A 232 2.09 -28.97 -10.01
C LEU A 232 2.85 -30.30 -9.89
N PHE A 233 3.01 -31.04 -11.00
CA PHE A 233 3.78 -32.27 -11.04
C PHE A 233 5.27 -32.03 -10.73
N LEU A 234 5.87 -30.98 -11.28
CA LEU A 234 7.26 -30.60 -10.99
C LEU A 234 7.43 -30.20 -9.52
N ILE A 235 6.49 -29.45 -8.96
CA ILE A 235 6.47 -29.10 -7.53
C ILE A 235 6.41 -30.37 -6.69
N GLN A 236 5.48 -31.29 -7.00
CA GLN A 236 5.34 -32.55 -6.28
C GLN A 236 6.63 -33.39 -6.33
N ASN A 237 7.18 -33.62 -7.52
CA ASN A 237 8.43 -34.37 -7.66
C ASN A 237 9.58 -33.74 -6.89
N THR A 238 9.71 -32.41 -6.96
CA THR A 238 10.73 -31.67 -6.22
C THR A 238 10.56 -31.87 -4.71
N THR A 239 9.32 -31.80 -4.20
CA THR A 239 9.06 -32.04 -2.77
C THR A 239 9.36 -33.48 -2.36
N THR A 240 8.99 -34.48 -3.15
CA THR A 240 9.29 -35.89 -2.86
C THR A 240 10.80 -36.16 -2.88
N VAL A 241 11.53 -35.61 -3.86
CA VAL A 241 13.00 -35.70 -3.90
C VAL A 241 13.62 -34.98 -2.69
N GLU A 242 13.08 -33.85 -2.28
CA GLU A 242 13.56 -33.13 -1.10
C GLU A 242 13.35 -33.93 0.19
N GLU A 243 12.19 -34.59 0.35
CA GLU A 243 11.89 -35.44 1.50
C GLU A 243 12.81 -36.67 1.57
N THR A 244 12.98 -37.39 0.46
CA THR A 244 13.91 -38.52 0.39
C THR A 244 15.35 -38.10 0.67
N ALA A 245 15.78 -36.93 0.17
CA ALA A 245 17.10 -36.38 0.49
C ALA A 245 17.23 -36.01 1.98
N LYS A 246 16.19 -35.47 2.61
CA LYS A 246 16.16 -35.19 4.06
C LYS A 246 16.29 -36.49 4.88
N GLU A 247 15.60 -37.54 4.48
CA GLU A 247 15.66 -38.84 5.14
C GLU A 247 17.05 -39.50 5.02
N LEU A 248 17.63 -39.49 3.82
CA LEU A 248 19.00 -39.99 3.61
C LEU A 248 20.05 -39.18 4.39
N ARG A 249 19.89 -37.86 4.50
CA ARG A 249 20.78 -37.04 5.35
C ARG A 249 20.65 -37.42 6.81
N LYS A 250 19.43 -37.63 7.31
CA LYS A 250 19.18 -38.06 8.69
C LYS A 250 19.77 -39.44 8.96
N SER A 251 19.58 -40.42 8.06
CA SER A 251 20.14 -41.76 8.22
C SER A 251 21.66 -41.77 8.18
N LEU A 252 22.28 -40.98 7.29
CA LEU A 252 23.72 -40.79 7.24
C LEU A 252 24.25 -40.21 8.56
N GLU A 253 23.60 -39.19 9.10
CA GLU A 253 24.02 -38.58 10.37
C GLU A 253 23.92 -39.56 11.54
N THR A 254 22.84 -40.34 11.61
CA THR A 254 22.73 -41.41 12.63
C THR A 254 23.81 -42.49 12.48
N THR A 255 24.17 -42.84 11.25
CA THR A 255 25.24 -43.82 10.98
C THR A 255 26.61 -43.26 11.32
N LYS A 256 26.87 -41.98 11.02
CA LYS A 256 28.08 -41.28 11.46
C LYS A 256 28.18 -41.28 12.98
N GLN A 257 27.11 -40.93 13.69
CA GLN A 257 27.07 -40.92 15.15
C GLN A 257 27.25 -42.33 15.74
N SER A 258 26.65 -43.36 15.13
CA SER A 258 26.87 -44.74 15.56
C SER A 258 28.33 -45.17 15.32
N ARG A 259 28.93 -44.79 14.19
CA ARG A 259 30.34 -45.05 13.90
C ARG A 259 31.27 -44.34 14.88
N THR A 260 31.03 -43.08 15.23
CA THR A 260 31.87 -42.36 16.20
C THR A 260 31.80 -43.02 17.58
N VAL A 261 30.60 -43.42 18.01
CA VAL A 261 30.43 -44.19 19.27
C VAL A 261 31.13 -45.54 19.20
N ALA A 262 31.03 -46.28 18.08
CA ALA A 262 31.70 -47.57 17.91
C ALA A 262 33.24 -47.43 17.88
N LEU A 263 33.77 -46.38 17.23
CA LEU A 263 35.19 -46.07 17.24
C LEU A 263 35.69 -45.72 18.64
N ALA A 264 34.96 -44.89 19.38
CA ALA A 264 35.30 -44.56 20.77
C ALA A 264 35.28 -45.81 21.67
N ALA A 265 34.32 -46.71 21.48
CA ALA A 265 34.26 -47.99 22.19
C ALA A 265 35.44 -48.90 21.84
N PHE A 266 35.82 -48.97 20.56
CA PHE A 266 36.98 -49.74 20.10
C PHE A 266 38.31 -49.19 20.63
N GLU A 267 38.47 -47.86 20.66
CA GLU A 267 39.63 -47.21 21.28
C GLU A 267 39.72 -47.54 22.78
N GLN A 268 38.59 -47.49 23.50
CA GLN A 268 38.54 -47.88 24.91
C GLN A 268 38.93 -49.34 25.13
N GLN A 269 38.45 -50.25 24.26
CA GLN A 269 38.79 -51.67 24.32
C GLN A 269 40.27 -51.93 23.97
N THR A 270 40.82 -51.22 22.99
CA THR A 270 42.23 -51.34 22.59
C THR A 270 43.15 -50.87 23.70
N SER A 271 42.79 -49.77 24.39
CA SER A 271 43.50 -49.27 25.57
C SER A 271 43.54 -50.28 26.72
N SER A 272 42.52 -51.13 26.86
CA SER A 272 42.48 -52.16 27.92
C SER A 272 43.29 -53.42 27.57
N PHE A 273 43.47 -53.74 26.28
CA PHE A 273 44.12 -54.98 25.84
C PHE A 273 45.63 -54.82 25.64
N VAL A 274 46.11 -53.59 25.47
CA VAL A 274 47.53 -53.27 25.36
C VAL A 274 48.06 -52.97 26.76
N PRO A 275 49.00 -53.77 27.33
CA PRO A 275 49.72 -53.38 28.54
C PRO A 275 50.33 -52.00 28.33
N PRO A 276 50.42 -51.13 29.36
CA PRO A 276 51.03 -49.82 29.21
C PRO A 276 52.38 -50.00 28.50
N LEU A 277 52.62 -49.27 27.41
CA LEU A 277 53.86 -49.37 26.62
C LEU A 277 55.11 -49.33 27.54
N ALA A 278 55.01 -48.56 28.63
CA ALA A 278 55.97 -48.51 29.73
C ALA A 278 56.38 -49.87 30.33
N GLN A 279 55.47 -50.84 30.46
CA GLN A 279 55.79 -52.18 30.99
C GLN A 279 56.58 -53.01 29.98
N LYS A 280 56.27 -52.86 28.69
CA LYS A 280 56.98 -53.54 27.61
C LYS A 280 58.38 -52.96 27.43
N ASP A 281 58.51 -51.64 27.49
CA ASP A 281 59.79 -50.93 27.40
C ASP A 281 60.71 -51.27 28.59
N ALA A 282 60.18 -51.29 29.81
CA ALA A 282 60.94 -51.70 31.00
C ALA A 282 61.47 -53.15 30.91
N MET A 283 60.69 -54.07 30.32
CA MET A 283 61.12 -55.44 30.10
C MET A 283 62.25 -55.52 29.05
N TRP A 284 62.14 -54.76 27.96
CA TRP A 284 63.18 -54.71 26.93
C TRP A 284 64.48 -54.11 27.45
N ASP A 285 64.39 -53.06 28.26
CA ASP A 285 65.54 -52.42 28.89
C ASP A 285 66.26 -53.36 29.87
N ALA A 286 65.52 -54.07 30.72
CA ALA A 286 66.08 -55.05 31.65
C ALA A 286 66.78 -56.22 30.92
N LEU A 287 66.19 -56.70 29.81
CA LEU A 287 66.82 -57.71 28.97
C LEU A 287 68.09 -57.16 28.30
N GLY A 288 68.05 -55.93 27.79
CA GLY A 288 69.19 -55.23 27.21
C GLY A 288 70.35 -55.08 28.20
N GLU A 289 70.06 -54.75 29.46
CA GLU A 289 71.04 -54.63 30.53
C GLU A 289 71.69 -55.99 30.83
N LYS A 290 70.89 -57.05 30.97
CA LYS A 290 71.40 -58.40 31.28
C LYS A 290 72.24 -58.99 30.14
N VAL A 291 71.81 -58.82 28.90
CA VAL A 291 72.60 -59.18 27.71
C VAL A 291 73.93 -58.41 27.69
N GLY A 292 73.91 -57.12 28.02
CA GLY A 292 75.11 -56.30 28.14
C GLY A 292 76.07 -56.81 29.22
N GLU A 293 75.55 -57.29 30.35
CA GLU A 293 76.36 -57.91 31.42
C GLU A 293 77.05 -59.20 30.94
N VAL A 294 76.31 -60.11 30.31
CA VAL A 294 76.87 -61.37 29.78
C VAL A 294 77.92 -61.10 28.71
N TYR A 295 77.65 -60.14 27.81
CA TYR A 295 78.60 -59.75 26.77
C TYR A 295 79.95 -59.32 27.34
N ARG A 296 79.95 -58.49 28.40
CA ARG A 296 81.20 -58.06 29.08
C ARG A 296 81.99 -59.22 29.66
N HIS A 297 81.31 -60.27 30.14
CA HIS A 297 81.96 -61.45 30.70
C HIS A 297 82.51 -62.41 29.63
N CYS A 298 81.88 -62.48 28.45
CA CYS A 298 82.29 -63.39 27.38
C CYS A 298 83.35 -62.79 26.44
N VAL A 299 83.48 -61.45 26.36
CA VAL A 299 84.33 -60.76 25.39
C VAL A 299 85.16 -59.69 26.11
N ASP A 300 86.19 -60.11 26.85
CA ASP A 300 87.30 -59.33 27.49
C ASP A 300 87.13 -57.80 27.62
N GLY A 301 85.99 -57.34 28.15
CA GLY A 301 85.76 -55.95 28.56
C GLY A 301 85.81 -54.86 27.47
N GLN A 302 85.80 -55.16 26.17
CA GLN A 302 85.81 -54.10 25.13
C GLN A 302 84.45 -53.37 25.06
N ILE A 303 84.43 -52.11 25.48
CA ILE A 303 83.23 -51.26 25.46
C ILE A 303 82.99 -50.77 24.02
N THR A 304 82.19 -51.52 23.26
CA THR A 304 81.68 -51.13 21.94
C THR A 304 80.19 -50.81 22.04
N ASN A 305 79.74 -49.76 21.35
CA ASN A 305 78.33 -49.33 21.31
C ASN A 305 77.50 -50.25 20.39
N LEU A 306 77.46 -51.53 20.72
CA LEU A 306 76.68 -52.53 19.98
C LEU A 306 75.24 -52.56 20.51
N ASN A 307 74.29 -52.74 19.59
CA ASN A 307 72.90 -52.95 19.94
C ASN A 307 72.72 -54.32 20.65
N THR A 308 71.59 -54.51 21.34
CA THR A 308 71.33 -55.74 22.14
C THR A 308 71.40 -57.01 21.29
N LEU A 309 70.95 -56.95 20.03
CA LEU A 309 70.95 -58.10 19.12
C LEU A 309 72.37 -58.46 18.66
N GLU A 310 73.17 -57.45 18.34
CA GLU A 310 74.59 -57.59 17.99
C GLU A 310 75.40 -58.18 19.15
N LYS A 311 75.13 -57.71 20.38
CA LYS A 311 75.74 -58.28 21.60
C LYS A 311 75.39 -59.76 21.76
N LEU A 312 74.12 -60.14 21.53
CA LEU A 312 73.70 -61.55 21.56
C LEU A 312 74.43 -62.39 20.51
N ALA A 313 74.52 -61.91 19.26
CA ALA A 313 75.20 -62.63 18.19
C ALA A 313 76.70 -62.84 18.48
N HIS A 314 77.36 -61.87 19.11
CA HIS A 314 78.76 -62.02 19.54
C HIS A 314 78.93 -63.02 20.69
N ILE A 315 78.02 -63.01 21.68
CA ILE A 315 78.01 -64.02 22.75
C ILE A 315 77.86 -65.41 22.13
N GLU A 316 76.91 -65.59 21.21
CA GLU A 316 76.67 -66.85 20.51
C GLU A 316 77.91 -67.34 19.76
N ASN A 317 78.58 -66.45 19.01
CA ASN A 317 79.82 -66.80 18.31
C ASN A 317 80.96 -67.16 19.29
N CYS A 318 81.10 -66.44 20.41
CA CYS A 318 82.08 -66.76 21.44
C CYS A 318 81.82 -68.14 22.06
N MET A 319 80.56 -68.45 22.37
CA MET A 319 80.16 -69.76 22.88
C MET A 319 80.48 -70.87 21.86
N ALA A 320 80.20 -70.66 20.57
CA ALA A 320 80.50 -71.62 19.52
C ALA A 320 82.01 -71.91 19.41
N LEU A 321 82.84 -70.86 19.44
CA LEU A 321 84.31 -70.99 19.39
C LEU A 321 84.87 -71.73 20.62
N LEU A 322 84.36 -71.43 21.82
CA LEU A 322 84.76 -72.13 23.05
C LEU A 322 84.38 -73.62 23.02
N LEU A 323 83.17 -73.94 22.55
CA LEU A 323 82.72 -75.32 22.40
C LEU A 323 83.56 -76.09 21.39
N GLN A 324 83.86 -75.49 20.24
CA GLN A 324 84.76 -76.09 19.26
C GLN A 324 86.17 -76.30 19.82
N GLY A 325 86.66 -75.40 20.67
CA GLY A 325 87.92 -75.58 21.40
C GLY A 325 87.90 -76.79 22.33
N LEU A 326 86.78 -77.03 23.02
CA LEU A 326 86.60 -78.19 23.91
C LEU A 326 86.60 -79.52 23.14
N ASP A 327 85.97 -79.57 21.97
CA ASP A 327 85.88 -80.80 21.16
C ASP A 327 87.23 -81.22 20.55
N ASN A 328 88.16 -80.28 20.40
CA ASN A 328 89.49 -80.53 19.80
C ASN A 328 90.60 -80.79 20.84
N LEU A 329 90.27 -80.90 22.13
CA LEU A 329 91.27 -81.14 23.18
C LEU A 329 91.72 -82.63 23.22
N PRO A 330 93.00 -82.94 23.45
CA PRO A 330 93.47 -84.31 23.67
C PRO A 330 92.80 -84.96 24.90
N GLU A 331 92.48 -86.25 24.80
CA GLU A 331 91.76 -87.04 25.82
C GLU A 331 92.42 -86.98 27.22
N GLU A 332 93.77 -86.90 27.30
CA GLU A 332 94.48 -86.75 28.58
C GLU A 332 94.22 -85.40 29.28
N LYS A 333 94.12 -84.30 28.52
CA LYS A 333 93.78 -83.00 29.11
C LYS A 333 92.32 -82.94 29.51
N LEU A 334 91.44 -83.58 28.75
CA LEU A 334 90.02 -83.74 29.04
C LEU A 334 89.79 -84.51 30.35
N THR A 335 90.51 -85.61 30.56
CA THR A 335 90.44 -86.37 31.82
C THR A 335 90.97 -85.57 33.01
N MET A 336 92.09 -84.85 32.87
CA MET A 336 92.58 -83.95 33.93
C MET A 336 91.59 -82.82 34.24
N MET A 337 91.01 -82.18 33.23
CA MET A 337 90.06 -81.08 33.40
C MET A 337 88.73 -81.58 33.98
N LYS A 338 88.27 -82.77 33.59
CA LYS A 338 87.12 -83.44 34.21
C LYS A 338 87.39 -83.80 35.67
N MET A 339 88.60 -84.26 36.02
CA MET A 339 88.97 -84.46 37.42
C MET A 339 89.04 -83.14 38.20
N ILE A 340 89.58 -82.07 37.62
CA ILE A 340 89.59 -80.73 38.24
C ILE A 340 88.17 -80.23 38.44
N MET A 341 87.33 -80.26 37.40
CA MET A 341 85.94 -79.84 37.46
C MET A 341 85.14 -80.70 38.44
N ASP A 342 85.28 -82.02 38.43
CA ASP A 342 84.64 -82.90 39.41
C ASP A 342 85.16 -82.63 40.83
N SER A 343 86.46 -82.32 41.00
CA SER A 343 87.03 -81.95 42.30
C SER A 343 86.54 -80.59 42.78
N GLU A 344 86.33 -79.62 41.87
CA GLU A 344 85.78 -78.31 42.17
C GLU A 344 84.28 -78.43 42.46
N GLN A 345 83.54 -79.19 41.68
CA GLN A 345 82.12 -79.50 41.90
C GLN A 345 81.93 -80.18 43.26
N ARG A 346 82.75 -81.18 43.58
CA ARG A 346 82.80 -81.82 44.90
C ARG A 346 83.21 -80.80 45.97
N SER A 347 84.18 -79.93 45.73
CA SER A 347 84.60 -78.89 46.68
C SER A 347 83.53 -77.84 46.92
N ARG A 348 82.79 -77.41 45.89
CA ARG A 348 81.63 -76.51 45.98
C ARG A 348 80.52 -77.19 46.74
N TYR A 349 80.20 -78.44 46.42
CA TYR A 349 79.23 -79.26 47.16
C TYR A 349 79.63 -79.39 48.63
N VAL A 350 80.87 -79.76 48.94
CA VAL A 350 81.40 -79.85 50.31
C VAL A 350 81.42 -78.47 50.98
N SER A 351 81.72 -77.38 50.27
CA SER A 351 81.72 -76.02 50.81
C SER A 351 80.31 -75.51 51.11
N VAL A 352 79.33 -75.88 50.28
CA VAL A 352 77.91 -75.56 50.41
C VAL A 352 77.33 -76.41 51.52
N SER A 353 77.63 -77.70 51.58
CA SER A 353 77.28 -78.58 52.71
C SER A 353 77.95 -78.12 54.01
N ARG A 354 79.24 -77.73 54.03
CA ARG A 354 79.89 -77.14 55.22
C ARG A 354 79.30 -75.79 55.61
N ARG A 355 78.87 -74.96 54.65
CA ARG A 355 78.13 -73.71 54.92
C ARG A 355 76.74 -74.01 55.47
N GLY A 356 76.05 -75.00 54.91
CA GLY A 356 74.78 -75.53 55.40
C GLY A 356 74.90 -76.06 56.83
N SER A 357 75.86 -76.93 57.14
CA SER A 357 76.10 -77.43 58.50
C SER A 357 76.53 -76.34 59.47
N ARG A 358 77.37 -75.37 59.05
CA ARG A 358 77.69 -74.20 59.89
C ARG A 358 76.49 -73.30 60.13
N ASN A 359 75.64 -73.09 59.12
CA ASN A 359 74.40 -72.33 59.26
C ASN A 359 73.42 -73.08 60.16
N LEU A 360 73.27 -74.39 60.02
CA LEU A 360 72.46 -75.21 60.93
C LEU A 360 72.99 -75.23 62.37
N LEU A 361 74.31 -75.25 62.58
CA LEU A 361 74.90 -75.10 63.92
C LEU A 361 74.69 -73.69 64.47
N LYS A 362 74.79 -72.65 63.63
CA LYS A 362 74.45 -71.27 64.01
C LYS A 362 72.97 -71.12 64.31
N ASP A 363 72.09 -71.76 63.54
CA ASP A 363 70.65 -71.74 63.70
C ASP A 363 70.23 -72.57 64.91
N HIS A 364 70.91 -73.68 65.22
CA HIS A 364 70.72 -74.45 66.45
C HIS A 364 71.25 -73.71 67.67
N ALA A 365 72.42 -73.06 67.59
CA ALA A 365 72.93 -72.20 68.65
C ALA A 365 72.02 -70.99 68.86
N LYS A 366 71.55 -70.35 67.78
CA LYS A 366 70.54 -69.28 67.80
C LYS A 366 69.23 -69.79 68.39
N TRP A 367 68.75 -70.97 68.01
CA TRP A 367 67.55 -71.59 68.56
C TRP A 367 67.72 -71.93 70.04
N GLN A 368 68.89 -72.39 70.49
CA GLN A 368 69.18 -72.67 71.90
C GLN A 368 69.31 -71.38 72.72
N TRP A 369 69.86 -70.31 72.13
CA TRP A 369 69.90 -68.97 72.70
C TRP A 369 68.48 -68.39 72.80
N ASP A 370 67.73 -68.40 71.70
CA ASP A 370 66.34 -67.97 71.61
C ASP A 370 65.43 -68.81 72.53
N TYR A 371 65.59 -70.12 72.65
CA TYR A 371 64.81 -71.00 73.55
C TYR A 371 65.18 -70.86 75.03
N SER A 372 66.43 -70.50 75.34
CA SER A 372 66.85 -70.19 76.72
C SER A 372 66.41 -68.78 77.15
N ILE A 373 66.35 -67.84 76.21
CA ILE A 373 66.01 -66.44 76.45
C ILE A 373 64.51 -66.17 76.31
N THR A 374 63.78 -66.83 75.41
CA THR A 374 62.34 -66.55 75.22
C THR A 374 61.48 -66.85 76.45
N PRO A 375 61.69 -67.92 77.25
CA PRO A 375 61.00 -68.07 78.52
C PRO A 375 61.49 -67.08 79.60
N ARG A 376 62.79 -66.72 79.57
CA ARG A 376 63.39 -65.82 80.57
C ARG A 376 63.07 -64.34 80.35
N VAL A 377 62.89 -63.90 79.10
CA VAL A 377 62.56 -62.51 78.75
C VAL A 377 61.06 -62.28 78.80
N LEU A 378 60.22 -63.25 78.43
CA LEU A 378 58.77 -63.16 78.66
C LEU A 378 58.40 -63.13 80.14
N CYS A 379 59.17 -63.79 81.03
CA CYS A 379 58.97 -63.66 82.49
C CYS A 379 59.41 -62.32 83.08
N ILE A 380 60.35 -61.59 82.44
CA ILE A 380 60.83 -60.28 82.95
C ILE A 380 60.04 -59.10 82.35
N ALA A 381 59.46 -59.27 81.16
CA ALA A 381 58.72 -58.21 80.47
C ALA A 381 57.21 -58.11 80.81
N GLY A 382 56.70 -58.87 81.78
CA GLY A 382 55.37 -58.64 82.36
C GLY A 382 54.18 -58.87 81.42
N PHE A 383 54.35 -59.59 80.31
CA PHE A 383 53.26 -59.99 79.41
C PHE A 383 53.06 -61.51 79.44
N PHE A 384 52.00 -61.91 80.15
CA PHE A 384 51.28 -63.20 80.16
C PHE A 384 51.65 -64.30 81.17
N SER A 385 50.62 -64.69 81.95
CA SER A 385 50.59 -65.82 82.90
C SER A 385 50.51 -67.19 82.21
N PRO A 386 51.02 -68.28 82.83
CA PRO A 386 51.39 -69.52 82.13
C PRO A 386 50.27 -70.52 81.78
N LEU A 387 49.01 -70.29 82.17
CA LEU A 387 47.93 -71.26 81.97
C LEU A 387 47.13 -71.11 80.65
N GLN A 388 47.51 -70.19 79.76
CA GLN A 388 46.89 -70.05 78.43
C GLN A 388 47.77 -70.51 77.25
N TYR A 389 49.04 -70.86 77.47
CA TYR A 389 49.97 -71.13 76.36
C TYR A 389 49.88 -72.55 75.77
N ILE A 390 49.39 -73.53 76.53
CA ILE A 390 49.39 -74.94 76.08
C ILE A 390 48.27 -75.24 75.05
N VAL A 391 47.22 -74.42 74.97
CA VAL A 391 46.13 -74.67 74.01
C VAL A 391 46.43 -74.12 72.61
N SER A 392 47.26 -73.08 72.46
CA SER A 392 47.39 -72.37 71.18
C SER A 392 48.44 -72.94 70.19
N LYS A 393 49.24 -73.93 70.60
CA LYS A 393 50.26 -74.54 69.72
C LYS A 393 49.92 -75.90 69.12
N ARG A 394 48.73 -76.45 69.39
CA ARG A 394 48.28 -77.69 68.73
C ARG A 394 47.60 -77.44 67.37
N ASP A 395 47.17 -76.22 67.08
CA ASP A 395 46.37 -75.91 65.87
C ASP A 395 47.13 -75.25 64.71
N ASN A 396 48.46 -75.25 64.71
CA ASN A 396 49.22 -74.66 63.58
C ASN A 396 50.34 -75.57 63.05
N LYS A 397 50.01 -76.85 62.90
CA LYS A 397 50.70 -77.79 62.01
C LYS A 397 49.69 -78.41 61.06
N ASN A 398 49.14 -77.60 60.17
CA ASN A 398 48.68 -78.02 58.86
C ASN A 398 48.59 -76.78 57.97
N VAL A 399 49.13 -76.90 56.75
CA VAL A 399 49.26 -75.88 55.68
C VAL A 399 50.66 -75.27 55.60
N CYS A 400 51.60 -76.05 55.08
CA CYS A 400 52.50 -75.62 54.00
C CYS A 400 53.22 -76.83 53.39
N CYS A 401 53.20 -76.86 52.06
CA CYS A 401 53.78 -77.81 51.11
C CYS A 401 52.97 -79.09 50.87
#